data_AF-T0KL09-F1
#
_entry.id   AF-T0KL09-F1
#
_cell.length_a   1.000
_cell.length_b   1.000
_cell.length_c   1.000
_cell.angle_alpha   90.00
_cell.angle_beta   90.00
_cell.angle_gamma   90.00
#
_symmetry.space_group_name_H-M   'P 1'
#
loop_
_entity.id
_entity.type
_entity.pdbx_description
1 polymer ?
#
loop_
_entity_poly.entity_id
_entity_poly.type
_entity_poly.pdbx_seq_one_letter_code
_entity_poly.pdbx_strand_id
1 'polypeptide(L)'
;MEQNLTPNPPAQPALSSTRRGRWSADRQRLFLTALLATGNVSQAAQAAGMSRSSAHRLRRRLAGTGFDRTWDRALALYAQGLADPFAPGPAGPRQARG
;
A
#
# COMPACT_ATOMS: atom_id res chain seq x y z
N MET A 1 34.49 17.71 22.85
CA MET A 1 34.78 16.45 22.15
C MET A 1 33.46 15.69 22.07
N GLU A 2 33.04 15.37 20.84
CA GLU A 2 32.07 14.34 20.40
C GLU A 2 30.61 14.46 20.88
N GLN A 3 29.64 14.88 20.04
CA GLN A 3 29.03 14.20 18.88
C GLN A 3 28.31 12.88 19.22
N ASN A 4 26.97 12.89 19.32
CA ASN A 4 26.17 11.84 18.68
C ASN A 4 24.73 12.28 18.34
N LEU A 5 24.48 12.38 17.04
CA LEU A 5 23.18 12.58 16.40
C LEU A 5 22.33 11.30 16.53
N THR A 6 21.00 11.44 16.70
CA THR A 6 19.96 10.96 15.74
C THR A 6 18.59 10.87 16.41
N PRO A 7 17.52 11.51 15.88
CA PRO A 7 16.14 11.17 16.22
C PRO A 7 15.82 9.77 15.68
N ASN A 8 15.52 8.84 16.59
CA ASN A 8 15.12 7.46 16.30
C ASN A 8 13.98 7.41 15.25
N PRO A 9 14.21 6.90 14.02
CA PRO A 9 13.13 6.63 13.08
C PRO A 9 12.54 5.23 13.33
N PRO A 10 11.21 5.06 13.49
CA PRO A 10 10.60 3.74 13.57
C PRO A 10 10.52 3.13 12.17
N ALA A 11 11.60 2.55 11.66
CA ALA A 11 11.67 2.13 10.26
C ALA A 11 12.35 0.79 10.01
N GLN A 12 12.02 -0.30 10.72
CA GLN A 12 12.43 -1.65 10.28
C GLN A 12 11.43 -2.76 10.67
N PRO A 13 10.53 -3.22 9.78
CA PRO A 13 9.95 -4.54 9.87
C PRO A 13 11.00 -5.54 9.38
N ALA A 14 11.41 -6.40 10.31
CA ALA A 14 12.35 -7.49 10.13
C ALA A 14 12.08 -8.33 8.88
N LEU A 15 13.16 -8.76 8.25
CA LEU A 15 13.21 -9.77 7.20
C LEU A 15 12.76 -11.12 7.76
N SER A 16 11.46 -11.36 7.88
CA SER A 16 10.92 -12.64 8.33
C SER A 16 10.29 -13.41 7.16
N SER A 17 11.15 -14.20 6.54
CA SER A 17 10.90 -15.57 6.10
C SER A 17 9.73 -15.82 5.13
N THR A 18 10.12 -16.11 3.89
CA THR A 18 9.36 -16.64 2.74
C THR A 18 8.43 -17.81 3.09
N ARG A 19 7.31 -17.55 3.77
CA ARG A 19 6.21 -18.51 3.85
C ARG A 19 5.32 -18.29 2.63
N ARG A 20 5.53 -19.13 1.60
CA ARG A 20 4.96 -19.10 0.24
C ARG A 20 3.42 -19.09 0.10
N GLY A 21 2.67 -18.66 1.10
CA GLY A 21 1.21 -18.49 1.05
C GLY A 21 0.66 -17.43 2.00
N ARG A 22 1.52 -16.57 2.59
CA ARG A 22 1.11 -15.54 3.56
C ARG A 22 1.39 -14.15 3.00
N TRP A 23 0.56 -13.18 3.39
CA TRP A 23 0.86 -11.77 3.19
C TRP A 23 2.07 -11.40 4.02
N SER A 24 3.23 -11.29 3.37
CA SER A 24 4.46 -10.80 3.98
C SER A 24 4.46 -9.28 4.06
N ALA A 25 5.27 -8.71 4.97
CA ALA A 25 5.42 -7.26 5.11
C ALA A 25 5.86 -6.58 3.79
N ASP A 26 6.70 -7.25 3.00
CA ASP A 26 7.12 -6.79 1.68
C ASP A 26 5.94 -6.67 0.70
N ARG A 27 5.11 -7.71 0.59
CA ARG A 27 3.88 -7.68 -0.24
C ARG A 27 2.89 -6.63 0.23
N GLN A 28 2.76 -6.45 1.55
CA GLN A 28 1.92 -5.39 2.12
C GLN A 28 2.42 -4.01 1.70
N ARG A 29 3.73 -3.76 1.78
CA ARG A 29 4.35 -2.52 1.31
C ARG A 29 4.15 -2.31 -0.18
N LEU A 30 4.44 -3.32 -1.01
CA LEU A 30 4.25 -3.25 -2.45
C LEU A 30 2.79 -2.95 -2.81
N PHE A 31 1.84 -3.59 -2.11
CA PHE A 31 0.42 -3.31 -2.23
C PHE A 31 0.08 -1.86 -1.87
N LEU A 32 0.58 -1.35 -0.74
CA LEU A 32 0.34 0.03 -0.29
C LEU A 32 0.94 1.06 -1.26
N THR A 33 2.16 0.84 -1.75
CA THR A 33 2.82 1.69 -2.74
C THR A 33 2.03 1.70 -4.05
N ALA A 34 1.59 0.54 -4.53
CA ALA A 34 0.77 0.46 -5.74
C ALA A 34 -0.62 1.09 -5.53
N LEU A 35 -1.19 0.98 -4.34
CA LEU A 35 -2.48 1.61 -3.99
C LEU A 35 -2.38 3.14 -3.96
N LEU A 36 -1.28 3.69 -3.43
CA LEU A 36 -0.97 5.11 -3.47
C LEU A 36 -0.83 5.63 -4.91
N ALA A 37 -0.17 4.86 -5.78
CA ALA A 37 0.08 5.26 -7.16
C ALA A 37 -1.17 5.16 -8.05
N THR A 38 -2.02 4.16 -7.82
CA THR A 38 -3.13 3.84 -8.75
C THR A 38 -4.53 4.05 -8.19
N GLY A 39 -4.69 4.12 -6.86
CA GLY A 39 -6.00 4.15 -6.20
C GLY A 39 -6.84 2.88 -6.37
N ASN A 40 -6.31 1.84 -7.03
CA ASN A 40 -7.08 0.66 -7.40
C ASN A 40 -6.58 -0.60 -6.67
N VAL A 41 -7.44 -1.12 -5.79
CA VAL A 41 -7.17 -2.33 -4.99
C VAL A 41 -6.86 -3.56 -5.83
N SER A 42 -7.50 -3.73 -7.00
CA SER A 42 -7.26 -4.88 -7.87
C SER A 42 -5.87 -4.82 -8.50
N GLN A 43 -5.49 -3.65 -9.05
CA GLN A 43 -4.16 -3.43 -9.64
C GLN A 43 -3.06 -3.53 -8.58
N ALA A 44 -3.27 -2.92 -7.42
CA ALA A 44 -2.34 -3.01 -6.30
C ALA A 44 -2.16 -4.46 -5.80
N ALA A 45 -3.23 -5.25 -5.76
CA ALA A 45 -3.14 -6.66 -5.39
C ALA A 45 -2.35 -7.45 -6.44
N GLN A 46 -2.59 -7.22 -7.73
CA GLN A 46 -1.84 -7.87 -8.82
C GLN A 46 -0.36 -7.52 -8.79
N ALA A 47 0.00 -6.26 -8.55
CA ALA A 47 1.38 -5.84 -8.35
C ALA A 47 2.06 -6.59 -7.19
N ALA A 48 1.32 -6.85 -6.10
CA ALA A 48 1.80 -7.66 -4.97
C ALA A 48 1.76 -9.20 -5.21
N GLY A 49 1.39 -9.65 -6.41
CA GLY A 49 1.23 -11.07 -6.75
C GLY A 49 0.05 -11.74 -6.03
N MET A 50 -0.98 -10.97 -5.68
CA MET A 50 -2.15 -11.39 -4.91
C MET A 50 -3.47 -11.12 -5.66
N SER A 51 -4.50 -11.89 -5.32
CA SER A 51 -5.86 -11.62 -5.78
C SER A 51 -6.55 -10.55 -4.91
N ARG A 52 -7.45 -9.77 -5.52
CA ARG A 52 -8.31 -8.79 -4.83
C ARG A 52 -9.01 -9.39 -3.61
N SER A 53 -9.56 -10.60 -3.74
CA SER A 53 -10.25 -11.32 -2.64
C SER A 53 -9.32 -11.58 -1.45
N SER A 54 -8.05 -11.89 -1.70
CA SER A 54 -7.02 -12.07 -0.66
C SER A 54 -6.65 -10.75 0.01
N ALA A 55 -6.65 -9.64 -0.72
CA ALA A 55 -6.44 -8.31 -0.17
C ALA A 55 -7.58 -7.88 0.76
N HIS A 56 -8.85 -8.08 0.35
CA HIS A 56 -9.99 -7.81 1.24
C HIS A 56 -10.03 -8.74 2.47
N ARG A 57 -9.64 -10.01 2.34
CA ARG A 57 -9.48 -10.91 3.49
C ARG A 57 -8.37 -10.43 4.43
N LEU A 58 -7.26 -9.93 3.89
CA LEU A 58 -6.19 -9.34 4.68
C LEU A 58 -6.70 -8.11 5.44
N ARG A 59 -7.37 -7.18 4.75
CA ARG A 59 -7.94 -5.97 5.36
C ARG A 59 -8.89 -6.31 6.50
N ARG A 60 -9.80 -7.28 6.31
CA ARG A 60 -10.70 -7.73 7.38
C ARG A 60 -9.97 -8.31 8.60
N ARG A 61 -8.86 -9.03 8.38
CA ARG A 61 -8.03 -9.58 9.47
C ARG A 61 -7.23 -8.52 10.21
N LEU A 62 -6.88 -7.43 9.54
CA LEU A 62 -6.10 -6.32 10.08
C LEU A 62 -6.97 -5.07 10.32
N ALA A 63 -8.29 -5.23 10.34
CA ALA A 63 -9.22 -4.15 10.60
C ALA A 63 -8.95 -3.61 12.02
N GLY A 64 -8.85 -2.29 12.15
CA GLY A 64 -8.50 -1.63 13.41
C GLY A 64 -6.98 -1.55 13.70
N THR A 65 -6.13 -2.11 12.85
CA THR A 65 -4.67 -1.96 12.97
C THR A 65 -4.14 -0.78 12.16
N GLY A 66 -2.86 -0.43 12.34
CA GLY A 66 -2.19 0.61 11.56
C GLY A 66 -2.21 0.35 10.05
N PHE A 67 -2.31 -0.90 9.60
CA PHE A 67 -2.40 -1.24 8.18
C PHE A 67 -3.70 -0.71 7.54
N ASP A 68 -4.84 -0.82 8.22
CA ASP A 68 -6.13 -0.34 7.71
C ASP A 68 -6.13 1.19 7.62
N ARG A 69 -5.53 1.87 8.60
CA ARG A 69 -5.34 3.33 8.56
C ARG A 69 -4.45 3.76 7.41
N THR A 70 -3.34 3.06 7.16
CA THR A 70 -2.44 3.38 6.03
C THR A 70 -3.12 3.08 4.70
N TRP A 71 -3.97 2.06 4.61
CA TRP A 71 -4.78 1.80 3.42
C TRP A 71 -5.73 2.95 3.11
N ASP A 72 -6.47 3.41 4.12
CA ASP A 72 -7.39 4.55 3.97
C ASP A 72 -6.62 5.82 3.59
N ARG A 73 -5.52 6.09 4.28
CA ARG A 73 -4.61 7.22 3.95
C ARG A 73 -4.09 7.13 2.53
N ALA A 74 -3.78 5.94 2.04
CA ALA A 74 -3.31 5.76 0.67
C ALA A 74 -4.36 6.16 -0.37
N LEU A 75 -5.62 5.76 -0.14
CA LEU A 75 -6.74 6.17 -0.98
C LEU A 75 -7.01 7.67 -0.85
N ALA A 76 -6.95 8.23 0.35
CA ALA A 76 -7.13 9.66 0.58
C ALA A 76 -6.05 10.50 -0.12
N LEU A 77 -4.78 10.10 -0.03
CA LEU A 77 -3.67 10.76 -0.71
C LEU A 77 -3.81 10.69 -2.23
N TYR A 78 -4.21 9.53 -2.77
CA TYR A 78 -4.50 9.40 -4.20
C TYR A 78 -5.65 10.32 -4.61
N ALA A 79 -6.77 10.31 -3.88
CA ALA A 79 -7.92 11.16 -4.14
C ALA A 79 -7.58 12.66 -4.03
N GLN A 80 -6.71 13.03 -3.09
CA GLN A 80 -6.21 14.39 -2.96
C GLN A 80 -5.32 14.78 -4.14
N GLY A 81 -4.52 13.85 -4.66
CA GLY A 81 -3.79 14.05 -5.92
C GLY A 81 -4.72 14.17 -7.14
N LEU A 82 -5.89 13.54 -7.13
CA LEU A 82 -6.91 13.74 -8.18
C LEU A 82 -7.60 15.10 -8.09
N ALA A 83 -7.77 15.61 -6.86
CA ALA A 83 -8.34 16.93 -6.62
C ALA A 83 -7.31 18.06 -6.85
N ASP A 84 -6.02 17.73 -6.93
CA ASP A 84 -4.98 18.68 -7.27
C ASP A 84 -5.10 19.07 -8.76
N PRO A 85 -5.36 20.35 -9.07
CA PRO A 85 -5.61 20.80 -10.44
C PRO A 85 -4.35 20.77 -11.33
N PHE A 86 -3.16 20.53 -10.75
CA PHE A 86 -1.89 20.44 -11.46
C PHE A 86 -1.36 19.01 -11.58
N ALA A 87 -2.01 18.03 -10.95
CA ALA A 87 -1.69 16.63 -11.21
C ALA A 87 -2.01 16.33 -12.68
N PRO A 88 -1.08 15.77 -13.47
CA PRO A 88 -1.41 15.27 -14.79
C PRO A 88 -2.52 14.24 -14.57
N GLY A 89 -3.72 14.56 -15.06
CA GLY A 89 -4.92 13.75 -14.80
C GLY A 89 -4.57 12.29 -14.97
N PRO A 90 -4.86 11.42 -13.99
CA PRO A 90 -4.41 10.05 -14.04
C PRO A 90 -4.87 9.50 -15.38
N ALA A 91 -3.97 8.86 -16.12
CA ALA A 91 -4.36 8.01 -17.22
C ALA A 91 -5.27 6.93 -16.61
N GLY A 92 -6.57 7.22 -16.54
CA GLY A 92 -7.56 6.38 -15.89
C GLY A 92 -7.49 5.03 -16.59
N PRO A 93 -7.39 3.91 -15.85
CA PRO A 93 -7.37 2.62 -16.50
C PRO A 93 -8.68 2.46 -17.28
N ARG A 94 -8.56 2.38 -18.60
CA ARG A 94 -9.55 1.82 -19.52
C ARG A 94 -9.82 0.40 -19.02
N GLN A 95 -10.79 0.25 -18.11
CA GLN A 95 -11.13 -1.03 -17.52
C GLN A 95 -11.54 -1.97 -18.66
N ALA A 96 -10.71 -2.98 -18.94
CA ALA A 96 -11.06 -4.06 -19.82
C ALA A 96 -12.24 -4.80 -19.20
N ARG A 97 -13.41 -4.59 -19.79
CA ARG A 97 -14.59 -5.42 -19.57
C ARG A 97 -14.22 -6.87 -19.89
N GLY A 98 -14.54 -7.76 -18.96
CA GLY A 98 -14.80 -9.16 -19.28
C GLY A 98 -16.05 -9.32 -20.14
#